data_AF-A0A7W0LNG6-F1
#
_entry.id   AF-A0A7W0LNG6-F1
#
_cell.length_a   1.000
_cell.length_b   1.000
_cell.length_c   1.000
_cell.angle_alpha   90.00
_cell.angle_beta   90.00
_cell.angle_gamma   90.00
#
_symmetry.space_group_name_H-M   'P 1'
#
loop_
_entity.id
_entity.type
_entity.pdbx_description
1 polymer ?
#
loop_
_entity_poly.entity_id
_entity_poly.type
_entity_poly.pdbx_seq_one_letter_code
_entity_poly.pdbx_strand_id
1 'polypeptide(L)'
;MGEPGFWDDPERAQKVSAEHAAAARKLTSYRELESELGDLEELEQMADEDPSVAVEVEEQRTGFEAKLAELEEARLFAGRYDDGDAVVTVNAGAGGTDSQDWAEMLLRMEMRFAEGRGRISHR
;
A
#
# COMPACT_ATOMS: atom_id res chain seq x y z
N MET A 1 -12.38 7.47 21.78
CA MET A 1 -13.49 6.50 22.02
C MET A 1 -13.94 6.44 23.48
N GLY A 2 -13.36 7.22 24.41
CA GLY A 2 -13.74 7.21 25.83
C GLY A 2 -14.84 8.21 26.22
N GLU A 3 -15.48 8.87 25.25
CA GLU A 3 -16.54 9.84 25.51
C GLU A 3 -17.87 9.12 25.78
N PRO A 4 -18.67 9.56 26.78
CA PRO A 4 -19.99 9.01 27.03
C PRO A 4 -20.89 9.10 25.77
N GLY A 5 -21.57 8.00 25.43
CA GLY A 5 -22.49 7.93 24.28
C GLY A 5 -21.84 7.64 22.93
N PHE A 6 -20.50 7.48 22.86
CA PHE A 6 -19.82 7.11 21.61
C PHE A 6 -20.34 5.78 21.02
N TRP A 7 -20.73 4.83 21.88
CA TRP A 7 -21.22 3.51 21.48
C TRP A 7 -22.73 3.44 21.23
N ASP A 8 -23.46 4.56 21.42
CA ASP A 8 -24.92 4.60 21.26
C ASP A 8 -25.33 4.60 19.78
N ASP A 9 -24.42 4.97 18.88
CA ASP A 9 -24.56 4.88 17.41
C ASP A 9 -23.54 3.86 16.87
N PRO A 10 -23.95 2.59 16.65
CA PRO A 10 -23.04 1.52 16.23
C PRO A 10 -22.38 1.76 14.88
N GLU A 11 -23.09 2.35 13.91
CA GLU A 11 -22.55 2.62 12.57
C GLU A 11 -21.45 3.68 12.64
N ARG A 12 -21.70 4.78 13.36
CA ARG A 12 -20.69 5.82 13.59
C ARG A 12 -19.50 5.28 14.38
N ALA A 13 -19.76 4.51 15.44
CA ALA A 13 -18.71 3.94 16.28
C ALA A 13 -17.80 3.00 15.48
N GLN A 14 -18.38 2.15 14.62
CA GLN A 14 -17.64 1.24 13.75
C GLN A 14 -16.76 2.01 12.75
N LYS A 15 -17.32 3.01 12.08
CA LYS A 15 -16.58 3.84 11.11
C LYS A 15 -15.38 4.53 11.76
N VAL A 16 -15.61 5.24 12.86
CA VAL A 16 -14.54 5.98 13.56
C VAL A 16 -13.49 5.02 14.13
N SER A 17 -13.91 3.86 14.62
CA SER A 17 -12.96 2.85 15.12
C SER A 17 -12.10 2.26 14.00
N ALA A 18 -12.68 2.04 12.83
CA ALA A 18 -11.94 1.58 11.65
C ALA A 18 -10.93 2.62 11.16
N GLU A 19 -11.34 3.89 11.06
CA GLU A 19 -10.45 5.01 10.68
C GLU A 19 -9.31 5.16 11.69
N HIS A 20 -9.61 5.11 12.99
CA HIS A 20 -8.59 5.16 14.04
C HIS A 20 -7.62 3.98 13.95
N ALA A 21 -8.12 2.76 13.77
CA ALA A 21 -7.27 1.58 13.63
C ALA A 21 -6.37 1.66 12.39
N ALA A 22 -6.88 2.17 11.26
CA ALA A 22 -6.09 2.41 10.06
C ALA A 22 -4.98 3.44 10.29
N ALA A 23 -5.30 4.58 10.90
CA ALA A 23 -4.32 5.61 11.22
C ALA A 23 -3.27 5.12 12.23
N ALA A 24 -3.69 4.39 13.26
CA ALA A 24 -2.80 3.82 14.26
C ALA A 24 -1.82 2.82 13.66
N ARG A 25 -2.30 1.94 12.75
CA ARG A 25 -1.42 1.02 12.01
C ARG A 25 -0.36 1.76 11.21
N LYS A 26 -0.76 2.78 10.44
CA LYS A 26 0.19 3.62 9.68
C LYS A 26 1.24 4.23 10.61
N LEU A 27 0.81 4.82 11.72
CA LEU A 27 1.73 5.43 12.69
C LEU A 27 2.69 4.42 13.31
N THR A 28 2.22 3.23 13.65
CA THR A 28 3.08 2.15 14.17
C THR A 28 4.14 1.76 13.15
N SER A 29 3.77 1.54 11.88
CA SER A 29 4.73 1.19 10.83
C SER A 29 5.79 2.27 10.61
N TYR A 30 5.43 3.56 10.67
CA TYR A 30 6.40 4.65 10.60
C TYR A 30 7.39 4.64 11.78
N ARG A 31 6.91 4.36 13.00
CA ARG A 31 7.77 4.30 14.20
C ARG A 31 8.69 3.09 14.19
N GLU A 32 8.21 1.96 13.67
CA GLU A 32 9.03 0.77 13.47
C GLU A 32 10.14 1.07 12.47
N LEU A 33 9.84 1.71 11.35
CA LEU A 33 10.84 2.11 10.37
C LEU A 33 11.86 3.11 10.94
N GLU A 34 11.42 4.07 11.74
CA GLU A 34 12.30 5.02 12.44
C GLU A 34 13.24 4.31 13.42
N SER A 35 12.74 3.33 14.16
CA SER A 35 13.56 2.49 15.05
C SER A 35 14.59 1.67 14.26
N GLU A 36 14.15 1.01 13.19
CA GLU A 36 15.03 0.20 12.33
C GLU A 36 16.13 1.04 11.67
N LEU A 37 15.84 2.30 11.33
CA LEU A 37 16.86 3.22 10.82
C LEU A 37 17.92 3.52 11.88
N GLY A 38 17.50 3.77 13.13
CA GLY A 38 18.44 3.99 14.24
C GLY A 38 19.31 2.76 14.50
N ASP A 39 18.71 1.56 14.51
CA ASP A 39 19.44 0.30 14.67
C ASP A 39 20.46 0.09 13.52
N LEU A 40 20.08 0.43 12.28
CA LEU A 40 20.97 0.35 11.12
C LEU A 40 22.13 1.37 11.22
N GLU A 41 21.88 2.59 11.67
CA GLU A 41 22.92 3.61 11.91
C GLU A 41 23.92 3.17 13.00
N GLU A 42 23.45 2.50 14.06
CA GLU A 42 24.34 1.92 15.08
C GLU A 42 25.15 0.75 14.51
N LEU A 43 24.54 -0.10 13.70
CA LEU A 43 25.20 -1.25 13.09
C LEU A 43 26.27 -0.82 12.06
N GLU A 44 26.01 0.26 11.30
CA GLU A 44 27.00 0.87 10.42
C GLU A 44 28.22 1.38 11.19
N GLN A 45 28.01 2.02 12.35
CA GLN A 45 29.11 2.47 13.21
C GLN A 45 29.94 1.29 13.75
N MET A 46 29.29 0.16 14.08
CA MET A 46 30.00 -1.05 14.48
C MET A 46 30.82 -1.64 13.33
N ALA A 47 30.33 -1.57 12.09
CA ALA A 47 31.03 -2.08 10.92
C ALA A 47 32.29 -1.26 10.55
N ASP A 48 32.32 0.03 10.90
CA ASP A 48 33.52 0.87 10.77
C ASP A 48 34.67 0.37 11.67
N GLU A 49 34.35 -0.21 12.83
CA GLU A 49 35.33 -0.77 13.77
C GLU A 49 35.63 -2.26 13.49
N ASP A 50 34.61 -3.04 13.11
CA ASP A 50 34.70 -4.47 12.77
C ASP A 50 34.08 -4.77 11.39
N PRO A 51 34.91 -4.89 10.34
CA PRO A 51 34.46 -5.17 8.99
C PRO A 51 33.68 -6.50 8.83
N SER A 52 33.73 -7.41 9.81
CA SER A 52 32.96 -8.65 9.75
C SER A 52 31.44 -8.43 9.89
N VAL A 53 31.03 -7.28 10.44
CA VAL A 53 29.62 -6.88 10.62
C VAL A 53 29.01 -6.34 9.31
N ALA A 54 29.83 -6.01 8.30
CA ALA A 54 29.36 -5.40 7.05
C ALA A 54 28.32 -6.24 6.29
N VAL A 55 28.36 -7.58 6.43
CA VAL A 55 27.36 -8.46 5.82
C VAL A 55 25.99 -8.29 6.48
N GLU A 56 25.96 -8.14 7.81
CA GLU A 56 24.72 -7.94 8.57
C GLU A 56 24.09 -6.57 8.26
N VAL A 57 24.92 -5.53 8.09
CA VAL A 57 24.49 -4.19 7.65
C VAL A 57 23.74 -4.29 6.31
N GLU A 58 24.30 -5.01 5.33
CA GLU A 58 23.70 -5.11 4.01
C GLU A 58 22.36 -5.88 4.03
N GLU A 59 22.28 -6.94 4.83
CA GLU A 59 21.03 -7.69 5.03
C GLU A 59 19.94 -6.82 5.66
N GLN A 60 20.28 -6.08 6.73
CA GLN A 60 19.31 -5.18 7.38
C GLN A 60 18.92 -4.01 6.48
N ARG A 61 19.88 -3.40 5.76
CA ARG A 61 19.61 -2.32 4.79
C ARG A 61 18.63 -2.79 3.72
N THR A 62 18.86 -3.96 3.14
CA THR A 62 17.98 -4.51 2.09
C THR A 62 16.55 -4.68 2.61
N GLY A 63 16.40 -5.19 3.84
CA GLY A 63 15.09 -5.32 4.49
C GLY A 63 14.41 -3.97 4.75
N PHE A 64 15.18 -2.99 5.23
CA PHE A 64 14.72 -1.63 5.47
C PHE A 64 14.24 -0.95 4.17
N GLU A 65 15.02 -1.02 3.10
CA GLU A 65 14.68 -0.44 1.79
C GLU A 65 13.38 -1.03 1.23
N ALA A 66 13.18 -2.34 1.38
CA ALA A 66 11.94 -2.99 0.95
C ALA A 66 10.72 -2.45 1.72
N LYS A 67 10.81 -2.32 3.06
CA LYS A 67 9.72 -1.77 3.88
C LYS A 67 9.45 -0.29 3.57
N LEU A 68 10.51 0.49 3.35
CA LEU A 68 10.39 1.89 2.96
C LEU A 68 9.64 2.01 1.63
N ALA A 69 9.98 1.19 0.63
CA ALA A 69 9.32 1.18 -0.67
C ALA A 69 7.82 0.83 -0.55
N GLU A 70 7.45 -0.13 0.30
CA GLU A 70 6.04 -0.46 0.57
C GLU A 70 5.28 0.74 1.18
N LEU A 71 5.89 1.47 2.11
CA LEU A 71 5.29 2.66 2.72
C LEU A 71 5.18 3.83 1.74
N GLU A 72 6.16 4.00 0.85
CA GLU A 72 6.11 4.99 -0.23
C GLU A 72 4.99 4.67 -1.23
N GLU A 73 4.81 3.40 -1.59
CA GLU A 73 3.68 2.97 -2.42
C GLU A 73 2.34 3.22 -1.70
N ALA A 74 2.24 2.85 -0.43
CA ALA A 74 1.03 3.09 0.37
C ALA A 74 0.68 4.59 0.49
N ARG A 75 1.67 5.47 0.43
CA ARG A 75 1.46 6.93 0.39
C ARG A 75 0.80 7.39 -0.91
N LEU A 76 1.06 6.73 -2.03
CA LEU A 76 0.40 7.04 -3.30
C LEU A 76 -1.11 6.76 -3.24
N PHE A 77 -1.52 5.80 -2.41
CA PHE A 77 -2.91 5.39 -2.20
C PHE A 77 -3.59 6.11 -1.02
N ALA A 78 -3.46 7.43 -0.95
CA ALA A 78 -4.05 8.26 0.11
C ALA A 78 -5.38 8.95 -0.29
N GLY A 79 -5.91 8.60 -1.47
CA GLY A 79 -7.18 9.09 -1.99
C GLY A 79 -8.39 8.50 -1.26
N ARG A 80 -9.51 9.22 -1.33
CA ARG A 80 -10.76 8.86 -0.63
C ARG A 80 -11.32 7.48 -1.00
N TYR A 81 -10.99 6.98 -2.19
CA TYR A 81 -11.57 5.76 -2.76
C TYR A 81 -10.52 4.67 -3.05
N ASP A 82 -9.28 4.86 -2.61
CA ASP A 82 -8.18 3.94 -2.97
C ASP A 82 -8.29 2.58 -2.26
N ASP A 83 -8.96 2.54 -1.10
CA ASP A 83 -9.26 1.30 -0.38
C ASP A 83 -10.46 0.53 -0.98
N GLY A 84 -11.17 1.10 -1.96
CA GLY A 84 -12.37 0.53 -2.55
C GLY A 84 -12.12 -0.25 -3.84
N ASP A 85 -13.11 -1.04 -4.25
CA ASP A 85 -13.10 -1.68 -5.56
C ASP A 85 -13.21 -0.64 -6.68
N ALA A 86 -12.43 -0.82 -7.74
CA ALA A 86 -12.51 0.01 -8.94
C ALA A 86 -13.50 -0.59 -9.95
N VAL A 87 -14.37 0.25 -10.51
CA VAL A 87 -15.21 -0.11 -11.67
C VAL A 87 -14.59 0.49 -12.92
N VAL A 88 -14.17 -0.38 -13.85
CA VAL A 88 -13.56 0.03 -15.12
C VAL A 88 -14.57 -0.15 -16.25
N THR A 89 -14.77 0.89 -17.06
CA THR A 89 -15.59 0.85 -18.27
C THR A 89 -14.77 1.33 -19.46
N VAL A 90 -14.62 0.47 -20.47
CA VAL A 90 -13.90 0.80 -21.71
C VAL A 90 -14.92 1.11 -22.80
N ASN A 91 -14.82 2.30 -23.41
CA ASN A 91 -15.71 2.72 -24.49
C ASN A 91 -14.86 3.02 -25.74
N ALA A 92 -15.30 2.52 -26.90
CA ALA A 92 -14.69 2.87 -28.17
C ALA A 92 -14.99 4.34 -28.51
N GLY A 93 -13.94 5.09 -28.86
CA GLY A 93 -14.06 6.47 -29.31
C GLY A 93 -14.57 6.60 -30.75
N ALA A 94 -14.49 7.81 -31.31
CA ALA A 94 -14.77 8.04 -32.72
C ALA A 94 -13.70 7.39 -33.60
N GLY A 95 -14.12 6.55 -34.56
CA GLY A 95 -13.20 5.87 -35.48
C GLY A 95 -13.73 4.55 -36.06
N GLY A 96 -14.96 4.14 -35.72
CA GLY A 96 -15.58 2.96 -36.31
C GLY A 96 -14.93 1.66 -35.82
N THR A 97 -14.76 0.69 -36.71
CA THR A 97 -14.28 -0.67 -36.38
C THR A 97 -12.90 -0.66 -35.72
N ASP A 98 -11.94 0.10 -36.23
CA ASP A 98 -10.58 0.12 -35.67
C ASP A 98 -10.55 0.59 -34.20
N SER A 99 -11.42 1.53 -33.85
CA SER A 99 -11.56 1.99 -32.46
C SER A 99 -12.23 0.95 -31.56
N GLN A 100 -13.11 0.11 -32.12
CA GLN A 100 -13.73 -1.00 -31.40
C GLN A 100 -12.71 -2.11 -31.14
N ASP A 101 -11.92 -2.48 -32.15
CA ASP A 101 -10.87 -3.49 -32.03
C ASP A 101 -9.83 -3.07 -30.97
N TRP A 102 -9.44 -1.79 -30.96
CA TRP A 102 -8.52 -1.28 -29.95
C TRP A 102 -9.13 -1.27 -28.53
N ALA A 103 -10.39 -0.87 -28.39
CA ALA A 103 -11.10 -0.93 -27.11
C ALA A 103 -11.19 -2.38 -26.59
N GLU A 104 -11.41 -3.35 -27.47
CA GLU A 104 -11.42 -4.77 -27.12
C GLU A 104 -10.03 -5.27 -26.70
N MET A 105 -8.97 -4.84 -27.40
CA MET A 105 -7.59 -5.12 -27.00
C MET A 105 -7.28 -4.58 -25.61
N LEU A 106 -7.67 -3.33 -25.32
CA LEU A 106 -7.46 -2.72 -24.02
C LEU A 106 -8.23 -3.46 -22.91
N LEU A 107 -9.50 -3.79 -23.15
CA LEU A 107 -10.30 -4.55 -22.18
C LEU A 107 -9.64 -5.90 -21.85
N ARG A 108 -9.15 -6.64 -22.86
CA ARG A 108 -8.42 -7.89 -22.63
C ARG A 108 -7.13 -7.69 -21.85
N MET A 109 -6.41 -6.59 -22.09
CA MET A 109 -5.20 -6.26 -21.35
C MET A 109 -5.51 -6.03 -19.85
N GLU A 110 -6.51 -5.20 -19.55
CA GLU A 110 -6.92 -4.90 -18.18
C GLU A 110 -7.44 -6.14 -17.44
N MET A 111 -8.22 -7.01 -18.12
CA MET A 111 -8.67 -8.27 -17.53
C MET A 111 -7.49 -9.17 -17.16
N ARG A 112 -6.52 -9.36 -18.06
CA ARG A 112 -5.32 -10.17 -17.77
C ARG A 112 -4.48 -9.59 -16.64
N PHE A 113 -4.37 -8.27 -16.58
CA PHE A 113 -3.68 -7.57 -15.48
C PHE A 113 -4.36 -7.81 -14.13
N ALA A 114 -5.70 -7.71 -14.08
CA ALA A 114 -6.48 -7.93 -12.86
C ALA A 114 -6.47 -9.40 -12.43
N GLU A 115 -6.59 -10.35 -13.37
CA GLU A 115 -6.42 -11.80 -13.12
C GLU A 115 -5.05 -12.11 -12.54
N GLY A 116 -3.98 -11.56 -13.14
CA GLY A 116 -2.61 -11.76 -12.69
C GLY A 116 -2.34 -11.25 -11.26
N ARG A 117 -3.16 -10.32 -10.76
CA ARG A 117 -3.10 -9.82 -9.37
C ARG A 117 -4.13 -10.48 -8.44
N GLY A 118 -4.93 -11.43 -8.92
CA GLY A 118 -5.98 -12.08 -8.13
C GLY A 118 -7.17 -11.18 -7.79
N ARG A 119 -7.43 -10.13 -8.58
CA ARG A 119 -8.41 -9.06 -8.28
C ARG A 119 -9.59 -9.07 -9.27
N ILE A 120 -10.31 -10.20 -9.43
CA ILE A 120 -11.56 -10.24 -10.23
C ILE A 120 -12.69 -10.99 -9.50
N SER A 121 -13.87 -10.36 -9.50
CA SER A 121 -15.17 -11.01 -9.33
C SER A 121 -15.99 -10.79 -10.61
N HIS A 122 -16.41 -11.85 -11.30
CA HIS A 122 -17.31 -11.73 -12.44
C HIS A 122 -18.74 -11.50 -11.93
N ARG A 123 -19.33 -10.35 -12.27
CA ARG A 123 -20.77 -10.12 -12.15
C ARG A 123 -21.33 -9.52 -13.42
#